data_AF-A0A7K0YDH1-F1
#
_entry.id   AF-A0A7K0YDH1-F1
#
_cell.length_a   1.000
_cell.length_b   1.000
_cell.length_c   1.000
_cell.angle_alpha   90.00
_cell.angle_beta   90.00
_cell.angle_gamma   90.00
#
_symmetry.space_group_name_H-M   'P 1'
#
loop_
_entity.id
_entity.type
_entity.pdbx_description
1 polymer ?
#
loop_
_entity_poly.entity_id
_entity_poly.type
_entity_poly.pdbx_seq_one_letter_code
_entity_poly.pdbx_strand_id
1 'polypeptide(L)' 'MSVLSATSLNELRSDSVLVGDSVLIGDSVLVGDSVLVGDSVLIGDSVLVGDSVLVGDSVLIGDWVLIFSSFFIGSS' A
#
# COMPACT_ATOMS: atom_id res chain seq x y z
N MET A 1 8.71 -2.59 12.77
CA MET A 1 8.68 -3.65 11.72
C MET A 1 7.63 -4.72 12.01
N SER A 2 6.39 -4.37 11.72
CA SER A 2 5.24 -5.28 11.86
C SER A 2 4.94 -5.85 10.48
N VAL A 3 5.13 -7.16 10.29
CA VAL A 3 4.59 -7.83 9.10
C VAL A 3 3.07 -7.80 9.22
N LEU A 4 2.44 -6.82 8.58
CA LEU A 4 1.00 -6.84 8.36
C LEU A 4 0.74 -8.02 7.41
N SER A 5 0.43 -9.17 7.99
CA SER A 5 -0.14 -10.30 7.26
C SER A 5 -1.53 -9.86 6.79
N ALA A 6 -1.59 -9.18 5.64
CA ALA A 6 -2.83 -8.87 4.96
C ALA A 6 -3.52 -10.20 4.66
N THR A 7 -4.66 -10.43 5.30
CA THR A 7 -5.45 -11.64 5.10
C THR A 7 -5.89 -11.70 3.64
N SER A 8 -5.37 -12.69 2.92
CA SER A 8 -5.84 -13.08 1.59
C SER A 8 -7.32 -13.45 1.67
N LEU A 9 -8.22 -12.54 1.29
CA LEU A 9 -9.62 -12.88 0.96
C LEU A 9 -10.17 -11.91 -0.09
N ASN A 10 -10.57 -12.49 -1.22
CA ASN A 10 -11.24 -11.87 -2.37
C ASN A 10 -12.66 -11.35 -2.02
N GLU A 11 -12.78 -10.35 -1.17
CA GLU A 11 -14.02 -9.57 -1.00
C GLU A 11 -13.76 -8.09 -1.31
N LEU A 12 -14.12 -7.68 -2.53
CA LEU A 12 -14.16 -6.28 -2.97
C LEU A 12 -15.28 -5.54 -2.23
N ARG A 13 -15.02 -5.16 -0.98
CA ARG A 13 -15.80 -4.16 -0.25
C ARG A 13 -15.11 -2.81 -0.45
N SER A 14 -15.86 -1.71 -0.47
CA SER A 14 -15.28 -0.36 -0.64
C SER A 14 -14.15 -0.05 0.35
N ASP A 15 -14.05 -0.79 1.44
CA ASP A 15 -13.07 -0.65 2.51
C ASP A 15 -11.93 -1.70 2.40
N SER A 16 -11.71 -2.29 1.22
CA SER A 16 -10.72 -3.37 1.04
C SER A 16 -9.32 -2.83 0.72
N VAL A 17 -8.32 -3.29 1.46
CA VAL A 17 -6.90 -3.13 1.11
C VAL A 17 -6.35 -4.47 0.63
N LEU A 18 -5.81 -4.50 -0.59
CA LEU A 18 -5.17 -5.67 -1.18
C LEU A 18 -3.66 -5.47 -1.22
N VAL A 19 -2.91 -6.47 -0.78
CA VAL A 19 -1.45 -6.42 -0.71
C VAL A 19 -0.90 -7.67 -1.38
N GLY A 20 -0.02 -7.46 -2.35
CA GLY A 20 0.71 -8.50 -3.05
C GLY A 20 1.76 -9.18 -2.17
N ASP A 21 2.53 -10.05 -2.80
CA ASP A 21 3.56 -10.82 -2.13
C ASP A 21 4.80 -9.96 -1.84
N SER A 22 5.53 -10.29 -0.77
CA SER A 22 6.82 -9.65 -0.42
C SER A 22 6.76 -8.13 -0.20
N VAL A 23 5.66 -7.62 0.35
CA VAL A 23 5.51 -6.21 0.71
C VAL A 23 6.07 -5.94 2.10
N LEU A 24 6.88 -4.89 2.23
CA LEU A 24 7.41 -4.39 3.50
C LEU A 24 6.83 -3.01 3.81
N ILE A 25 6.34 -2.83 5.03
CA ILE A 25 5.75 -1.57 5.48
C ILE A 25 6.49 -1.10 6.74
N GLY A 26 6.92 0.16 6.71
CA GLY A 26 7.54 0.87 7.82
C GLY A 26 6.56 1.15 8.96
N ASP A 27 7.05 1.85 9.97
CA ASP A 27 6.28 2.22 11.13
C ASP A 27 5.43 3.48 10.84
N SER A 28 4.30 3.64 11.54
CA SER A 28 3.39 4.81 11.39
C SER A 28 2.80 5.02 9.99
N VAL A 29 2.53 3.95 9.25
CA VAL A 29 1.87 4.01 7.93
C VAL A 29 0.35 3.95 8.09
N LEU A 30 -0.36 4.85 7.40
CA LEU A 30 -1.82 4.87 7.31
C LEU A 30 -2.25 4.62 5.87
N VAL A 31 -3.21 3.73 5.67
CA VAL A 31 -3.74 3.36 4.36
C VAL A 31 -5.24 3.57 4.35
N GLY A 32 -5.72 4.34 3.37
CA GLY A 32 -7.13 4.59 3.13
C GLY A 32 -7.85 3.40 2.50
N ASP A 33 -9.08 3.65 2.08
CA ASP A 33 -9.97 2.62 1.57
C ASP A 33 -9.67 2.28 0.10
N SER A 34 -9.99 1.05 -0.34
CA SER A 34 -9.82 0.62 -1.74
C SER A 34 -8.38 0.76 -2.28
N VAL A 35 -7.36 0.46 -1.47
CA VAL A 35 -5.95 0.52 -1.89
C VAL A 35 -5.45 -0.85 -2.36
N LEU A 36 -4.72 -0.89 -3.47
CA LEU A 36 -4.04 -2.07 -3.97
C LEU A 36 -2.54 -1.81 -4.03
N VAL A 37 -1.78 -2.68 -3.36
CA VAL A 37 -0.32 -2.70 -3.38
C VAL A 37 0.14 -3.95 -4.12
N GLY A 38 0.94 -3.77 -5.17
CA GLY A 38 1.52 -4.85 -5.96
C GLY A 38 2.58 -5.65 -5.21
N ASP A 39 3.26 -6.53 -5.93
CA ASP A 39 4.27 -7.42 -5.38
C ASP A 39 5.60 -6.69 -5.15
N SER A 40 6.39 -7.12 -4.17
CA SER A 40 7.75 -6.62 -3.89
C SER A 40 7.84 -5.11 -3.63
N VAL A 41 6.83 -4.54 -2.98
CA VAL A 41 6.79 -3.11 -2.63
C VAL A 41 7.43 -2.84 -1.26
N LEU A 42 8.20 -1.76 -1.15
CA LEU A 42 8.70 -1.25 0.13
C LEU A 42 8.08 0.12 0.41
N ILE A 43 7.37 0.23 1.54
CA ILE A 43 6.81 1.47 2.06
C ILE A 43 7.61 1.87 3.30
N GLY A 44 8.17 3.08 3.28
CA GLY A 44 8.94 3.66 4.39
C GLY A 44 8.09 4.04 5.60
N ASP A 45 8.72 4.73 6.55
CA ASP A 45 8.09 5.17 7.78
C ASP A 45 7.24 6.44 7.57
N SER A 46 6.18 6.60 8.37
CA SER A 46 5.34 7.81 8.40
C SER A 46 4.70 8.15 7.05
N VAL A 47 4.21 7.14 6.32
CA VAL A 47 3.55 7.31 5.02
C VAL A 47 2.03 7.37 5.19
N LEU A 48 1.36 8.26 4.46
CA LEU A 48 -0.09 8.31 4.36
C LEU A 48 -0.54 8.03 2.93
N VAL A 49 -1.30 6.96 2.74
CA VAL A 49 -1.91 6.57 1.47
C VAL A 49 -3.40 6.90 1.53
N GLY A 50 -3.87 7.76 0.63
CA GLY A 50 -5.29 8.08 0.48
C GLY A 50 -6.10 6.95 -0.15
N ASP A 51 -7.39 7.19 -0.34
CA ASP A 51 -8.32 6.19 -0.83
C ASP A 51 -8.15 5.91 -2.33
N SER A 52 -8.53 4.72 -2.79
CA SER A 52 -8.51 4.35 -4.22
C SER A 52 -7.13 4.49 -4.87
N VAL A 53 -6.07 4.14 -4.16
CA VAL A 53 -4.69 4.18 -4.66
C VAL A 53 -4.24 2.82 -5.20
N LEU A 54 -3.51 2.86 -6.31
CA LEU A 54 -2.88 1.69 -6.91
C LEU A 54 -1.36 1.87 -6.89
N VAL A 55 -0.65 0.97 -6.22
CA VAL A 55 0.81 0.90 -6.21
C VAL A 55 1.22 -0.32 -7.03
N GLY A 56 2.00 -0.11 -8.08
CA GLY A 56 2.51 -1.19 -8.94
C GLY A 56 3.56 -2.05 -8.23
N ASP A 57 3.99 -3.10 -8.94
CA ASP A 57 5.00 -4.03 -8.44
C ASP A 57 6.38 -3.38 -8.33
N SER A 58 7.23 -3.87 -7.43
CA SER A 58 8.63 -3.45 -7.28
C SER A 58 8.82 -1.94 -7.03
N VAL A 59 7.85 -1.32 -6.35
CA VAL A 59 7.88 0.11 -6.00
C VAL A 59 8.57 0.34 -4.66
N LEU A 60 9.31 1.44 -4.54
CA LEU A 60 9.82 1.96 -3.28
C LEU A 60 9.16 3.31 -2.98
N ILE A 61 8.40 3.36 -1.89
CA ILE A 61 7.86 4.59 -1.31
C ILE A 61 8.73 4.95 -0.12
N GLY A 62 9.38 6.12 -0.16
CA GLY A 62 10.25 6.57 0.91
C GLY A 62 9.50 7.00 2.18
N ASP A 63 10.25 7.40 3.20
CA ASP A 63 9.68 7.90 4.45
C ASP A 63 9.00 9.27 4.25
N TRP A 64 8.01 9.58 5.09
CA TRP A 64 7.30 10.87 5.14
C TRP A 64 6.58 11.25 3.85
N VAL A 65 6.13 10.24 3.10
CA VAL A 65 5.40 10.43 1.84
C VAL A 65 3.89 10.53 2.08
N LEU A 66 3.24 11.44 1.36
CA LEU A 66 1.79 11.52 1.28
C LEU A 66 1.33 11.24 -0.14
N ILE A 67 0.49 10.22 -0.30
CA ILE A 67 -0.11 9.83 -1.57
C ILE A 67 -1.59 10.19 -1.51
N PHE A 68 -2.03 11.04 -2.43
CA PHE A 68 -3.42 11.50 -2.47
C PHE A 68 -4.35 10.42 -2.99
N SER A 69 -5.64 10.56 -2.68
CA SER A 69 -6.66 9.64 -3.16
C SER A 69 -6.73 9.62 -4.70
N SER A 70 -7.14 8.47 -5.25
CA SER A 70 -7.27 8.24 -6.70
C SER A 70 -5.95 8.41 -7.48
N PHE A 71 -4.84 8.03 -6.85
CA PHE A 71 -3.50 8.14 -7.43
C PHE A 71 -2.96 6.78 -7.86
N PHE A 72 -2.14 6.77 -8.92
CA PHE A 72 -1.45 5.58 -9.41
C PHE A 72 0.06 5.78 -9.31
N ILE A 73 0.73 4.89 -8.59
CA ILE A 73 2.19 4.79 -8.57
C ILE A 73 2.57 3.63 -9.48
N GLY A 74 3.13 3.96 -10.64
CA GLY A 74 3.60 2.96 -11.59
C GLY A 74 4.84 2.21 -11.11
N SER A 75 4.99 0.99 -11.62
CA SER A 75 6.22 0.21 -11.58
C SER A 75 7.17 0.64 -12.70
N SER A 76 8.49 0.45 -12.49
CA SER A 76 9.52 0.64 -13.51
C SER A 76 9.86 -0.67 -14.21
#